data_AF-A0A846SYZ0-F1
#
_entry.id   AF-A0A846SYZ0-F1
#
_cell.length_a   1.000
_cell.length_b   1.000
_cell.length_c   1.000
_cell.angle_alpha   90.00
_cell.angle_beta   90.00
_cell.angle_gamma   90.00
#
_symmetry.space_group_name_H-M   'P 1'
#
loop_
_entity.id
_entity.type
_entity.pdbx_description
1 polymer ?
#
loop_
_entity_poly.entity_id
_entity_poly.type
_entity_poly.pdbx_seq_one_letter_code
_entity_poly.pdbx_strand_id
1 'polypeptide(L)' 'MNSANAEKQQFYAQLVGKELAEINAYWARLIFSGQGSPPRQAEATDEVLDIVENNIGAIGYVKSAQANPRVKVVYTLGH' A
#
# COMPACT_ATOMS: atom_id res chain seq x y z
N MET A 1 -0.71 -18.64 2.94
CA MET A 1 -0.99 -17.44 2.12
C MET A 1 -1.33 -16.31 3.08
N ASN A 2 -0.43 -15.34 3.28
CA ASN A 2 -0.64 -14.26 4.24
C ASN A 2 -1.63 -13.23 3.70
N SER A 3 -2.61 -12.82 4.51
CA SER A 3 -3.66 -11.86 4.14
C SER A 3 -3.12 -10.50 3.68
N ALA A 4 -2.00 -10.04 4.25
CA ALA A 4 -1.34 -8.80 3.84
C ALA A 4 -0.88 -8.81 2.36
N ASN A 5 -0.42 -9.97 1.86
CA ASN A 5 -0.06 -10.10 0.44
C ASN A 5 -1.29 -10.06 -0.47
N ALA A 6 -2.44 -10.56 -0.01
CA ALA A 6 -3.67 -10.54 -0.80
C ALA A 6 -4.20 -9.11 -0.98
N GLU A 7 -4.22 -8.31 0.09
CA GLU A 7 -4.65 -6.90 0.01
C GLU A 7 -3.70 -6.07 -0.85
N LYS A 8 -2.39 -6.29 -0.71
CA LYS A 8 -1.38 -5.65 -1.57
C LYS A 8 -1.54 -6.03 -3.04
N GLN A 9 -1.78 -7.30 -3.34
CA GLN A 9 -2.03 -7.76 -4.71
C GLN A 9 -3.28 -7.10 -5.31
N GLN A 10 -4.40 -7.10 -4.57
CA GLN A 10 -5.63 -6.45 -5.02
C GLN A 10 -5.44 -4.95 -5.27
N PHE A 11 -4.74 -4.27 -4.38
CA PHE A 11 -4.46 -2.84 -4.51
C PHE A 11 -3.68 -2.52 -5.79
N TYR A 12 -2.57 -3.21 -6.06
CA TYR A 12 -1.79 -2.97 -7.28
C TYR A 12 -2.52 -3.38 -8.55
N ALA A 13 -3.29 -4.48 -8.51
CA ALA A 13 -4.11 -4.88 -9.65
C ALA A 13 -5.16 -3.83 -10.00
N GLN A 14 -5.85 -3.25 -9.00
CA GLN A 14 -6.87 -2.22 -9.24
C GLN A 14 -6.27 -0.85 -9.59
N LEU A 15 -5.15 -0.47 -8.99
CA LEU A 15 -4.56 0.85 -9.18
C LEU A 15 -3.81 0.99 -10.50
N VAL A 16 -3.03 -0.03 -10.87
CA VAL A 16 -2.11 0.05 -12.02
C VAL A 16 -2.21 -1.15 -12.98
N GLY A 17 -3.12 -2.10 -12.73
CA GLY A 17 -3.29 -3.28 -13.58
C GLY A 17 -2.09 -4.22 -13.56
N LYS A 18 -1.33 -4.27 -12.46
CA LYS A 18 -0.10 -5.06 -12.35
C LYS A 18 -0.20 -6.16 -11.31
N GLU A 19 0.40 -7.30 -11.63
CA GLU A 19 0.55 -8.41 -10.72
C GLU A 19 1.67 -8.15 -9.70
N LEU A 20 1.57 -8.77 -8.52
CA LEU A 20 2.54 -8.55 -7.44
C LEU A 20 3.98 -8.93 -7.85
N ALA A 21 4.14 -9.91 -8.74
CA ALA A 21 5.44 -10.29 -9.30
C ALA A 21 6.08 -9.16 -10.13
N GLU A 22 5.30 -8.42 -10.93
CA GLU A 22 5.79 -7.27 -11.69
C GLU A 22 6.22 -6.13 -10.77
N ILE A 23 5.44 -5.86 -9.73
CA ILE A 23 5.75 -4.83 -8.72
C ILE A 23 7.04 -5.19 -7.97
N ASN A 24 7.20 -6.44 -7.59
CA ASN A 24 8.42 -6.92 -6.93
C ASN A 24 9.63 -6.82 -7.85
N ALA A 25 9.49 -7.18 -9.14
CA ALA A 25 10.55 -7.04 -10.12
C ALA A 25 10.94 -5.56 -10.35
N TYR A 26 9.96 -4.66 -10.36
CA TYR A 26 10.19 -3.22 -10.45
C TYR A 26 11.04 -2.70 -9.28
N TRP A 27 10.67 -3.05 -8.04
CA TRP A 27 11.44 -2.66 -6.86
C TRP A 27 12.83 -3.31 -6.82
N ALA A 28 12.96 -4.57 -7.23
CA ALA A 28 14.26 -5.23 -7.34
C ALA A 28 15.19 -4.45 -8.28
N ARG A 29 14.69 -4.00 -9.45
CA ARG A 29 15.47 -3.17 -10.38
C ARG A 29 15.90 -1.84 -9.75
N LEU A 30 15.02 -1.15 -9.04
CA LEU A 30 15.36 0.12 -8.36
C LEU A 30 16.42 -0.07 -7.28
N ILE A 31 16.33 -1.15 -6.50
CA ILE A 31 17.31 -1.50 -5.48
C ILE A 31 18.68 -1.78 -6.12
N PHE A 32 18.74 -2.64 -7.14
CA PHE A 32 20.00 -3.02 -7.77
C PHE A 32 20.67 -1.86 -8.53
N SER A 33 19.89 -0.89 -9.00
CA SER A 33 20.41 0.33 -9.63
C SER A 33 20.76 1.44 -8.63
N GLY A 34 20.52 1.25 -7.33
CA GLY A 34 20.74 2.27 -6.30
C GLY A 34 19.78 3.45 -6.39
N GLN A 35 18.66 3.31 -7.10
CA GLN A 35 17.70 4.39 -7.35
C GLN A 35 16.63 4.50 -6.26
N GLY A 36 16.49 3.49 -5.39
CA GLY A 36 15.60 3.57 -4.24
C GLY A 36 15.21 2.21 -3.65
N SER A 37 14.39 2.27 -2.61
CA SER A 37 13.80 1.13 -1.92
C SER A 37 12.28 1.22 -1.91
N PRO A 38 11.57 0.09 -1.78
CA PRO A 38 10.12 0.11 -1.60
C PRO A 38 9.73 0.90 -0.35
N PRO A 39 8.53 1.50 -0.34
CA PRO A 39 8.01 2.18 0.84
C PRO A 39 7.86 1.21 2.02
N ARG A 40 7.81 1.77 3.23
CA ARG A 40 7.55 1.02 4.46
C ARG A 40 6.32 0.13 4.28
N GLN A 41 6.46 -1.14 4.66
CA GLN A 41 5.36 -2.10 4.69
C GLN A 41 4.73 -2.07 6.08
N ALA A 42 3.41 -2.23 6.14
CA ALA A 42 2.65 -2.40 7.36
C ALA A 42 1.99 -3.79 7.34
N GLU A 43 1.94 -4.46 8.49
CA GLU A 43 1.47 -5.84 8.57
C GLU A 43 -0.05 -5.94 8.76
N ALA A 44 -0.69 -4.85 9.21
CA ALA A 44 -2.12 -4.78 9.47
C ALA A 44 -2.70 -3.38 9.18
N THR A 45 -4.02 -3.32 8.98
CA THR A 45 -4.72 -2.04 8.74
C THR A 45 -4.58 -1.07 9.91
N ASP A 46 -4.63 -1.55 11.16
CA ASP A 46 -4.43 -0.67 12.32
C ASP A 46 -3.05 0.00 12.30
N GLU A 47 -2.00 -0.73 11.88
CA GLU A 47 -0.66 -0.14 11.71
C GLU A 47 -0.65 0.92 10.59
N VAL A 48 -1.38 0.70 9.49
CA VAL A 48 -1.52 1.71 8.43
C VAL A 48 -2.19 2.97 8.97
N LEU A 49 -3.28 2.84 9.72
CA LEU A 49 -4.02 3.96 10.30
C LEU A 49 -3.15 4.74 11.30
N ASP A 50 -2.44 4.04 12.17
CA ASP A 50 -1.53 4.66 13.13
C ASP A 50 -0.37 5.39 12.43
N ILE A 51 0.20 4.82 11.37
CA ILE A 51 1.24 5.49 10.57
C ILE A 51 0.69 6.77 9.94
N VAL A 52 -0.48 6.72 9.31
CA VAL A 52 -1.06 7.88 8.62
C VAL A 52 -1.45 8.99 9.59
N GLU A 53 -2.03 8.65 10.75
CA GLU A 53 -2.43 9.63 11.75
C GLU A 53 -1.22 10.36 12.36
N ASN A 54 -0.12 9.63 12.61
CA ASN A 54 1.03 10.16 13.34
C ASN A 54 2.12 10.78 12.44
N ASN A 55 2.01 10.66 11.11
CA ASN A 55 3.04 11.13 10.17
C ASN A 55 2.43 12.04 9.09
N ILE A 56 2.65 13.35 9.20
CA ILE A 56 2.18 14.32 8.22
C ILE A 56 2.75 13.98 6.84
N GLY A 57 1.87 13.81 5.85
CA GLY A 57 2.24 13.48 4.48
C GLY A 57 2.36 11.98 4.19
N ALA A 58 2.19 11.11 5.19
CA ALA A 58 2.06 9.68 4.93
C ALA A 58 0.76 9.37 4.17
N ILE A 59 0.85 8.41 3.25
CA ILE A 59 -0.29 7.85 2.54
C ILE A 59 -0.26 6.33 2.65
N GLY A 60 -1.42 5.74 2.84
CA GLY A 60 -1.60 4.29 2.89
C GLY A 60 -2.91 3.90 2.22
N TYR A 61 -3.12 2.60 2.09
CA TYR A 61 -4.37 2.05 1.58
C TYR A 61 -4.96 1.10 2.62
N VAL A 62 -6.28 1.13 2.74
CA VAL A 62 -7.07 0.26 3.62
C VAL A 62 -8.34 -0.15 2.88
N LYS A 63 -9.02 -1.20 3.34
CA LYS A 63 -10.38 -1.48 2.86
C LYS A 63 -11.31 -0.34 3.28
N SER A 64 -12.24 0.07 2.41
CA SER A 64 -13.15 1.20 2.68
C SER A 64 -13.95 1.05 3.97
N ALA A 65 -14.34 -0.17 4.32
CA ALA A 65 -15.05 -0.48 5.57
C ALA A 65 -14.21 -0.27 6.85
N GLN A 66 -12.88 -0.14 6.72
CA GLN A 66 -11.94 0.06 7.82
C GLN A 66 -11.44 1.51 7.91
N ALA A 67 -11.79 2.36 6.93
CA ALA A 67 -11.54 3.79 7.04
C ALA A 67 -12.36 4.38 8.20
N ASN A 68 -11.76 5.26 8.98
CA ASN A 68 -12.37 5.88 10.14
C ASN A 68 -12.04 7.39 10.20
N PRO A 69 -12.64 8.16 11.12
CA PRO A 69 -12.42 9.60 11.20
C PRO A 69 -11.00 10.05 11.55
N ARG A 70 -10.08 9.14 11.93
CA ARG A 70 -8.67 9.46 12.22
C ARG A 70 -7.88 9.78 10.94
N VAL A 71 -8.41 9.40 9.78
CA VAL A 71 -7.75 9.58 8.49
C VAL A 71 -8.67 10.27 7.49
N LYS A 72 -8.08 10.90 6.47
CA LYS A 72 -8.82 11.50 5.35
C LYS A 72 -8.72 10.59 4.14
N VAL A 73 -9.86 10.11 3.64
CA VAL A 73 -9.93 9.39 2.37
C VAL A 73 -9.74 10.38 1.22
N VAL A 74 -8.71 10.17 0.41
CA VAL A 74 -8.38 11.02 -0.76
C VAL A 74 -8.74 10.37 -2.10
N TYR A 75 -8.90 9.04 -2.13
CA TYR A 75 -9.21 8.27 -3.32
C TYR A 75 -9.84 6.92 -2.97
N THR A 76 -10.76 6.42 -3.80
CA THR A 76 -11.39 5.09 -3.66
C THR A 76 -11.28 4.34 -4.99
N LEU A 77 -10.77 3.11 -4.94
CA LEU A 77 -10.62 2.23 -6.10
C LEU A 77 -11.92 1.47 -6.38
N GLY A 78 -12.27 1.29 -7.66
CA GLY A 78 -13.38 0.42 -8.08
C GLY A 78 -14.77 1.06 -8.11
N HIS A 79 -14.87 2.36 -8.41
CA HIS A 79 -16.13 2.98 -8.84
C HIS A 79 -16.39 2.77 -10.33
#